data_AF-A0A955C649-F1
#
_entry.id   AF-A0A955C649-F1
#
_cell.length_a   1.000
_cell.length_b   1.000
_cell.length_c   1.000
_cell.angle_alpha   90.00
_cell.angle_beta   90.00
_cell.angle_gamma   90.00
#
_symmetry.space_group_name_H-M   'P 1'
#
loop_
_entity.id
_entity.type
_entity.pdbx_description
1 polymer ?
#
loop_
_entity_poly.entity_id
_entity_poly.type
_entity_poly.pdbx_seq_one_letter_code
_entity_poly.pdbx_strand_id
1 'polypeptide(L)'
;MEKLRDYLNKHENGHVKEPRKVEQLLATHWDEFDGDPGAMSPEKLIGRTEDLTWTSPILTFSIERHGATVMGSSRAEIHSWELNLETGVRSFYVSGQRVVRAIAPRLNVKPIAEEIARFIDDRAEDERLKWQEDGRVRVRIGKIIPLNGLTNKQTVAGRRKRFWTHLDELLAENWTRNRIEYQPRKS
;
A
#
# COMPACT_ATOMS: atom_id res chain seq x y z
N MET A 1 3.09 27.05 -22.45
CA MET A 1 3.81 27.63 -21.30
C MET A 1 3.54 29.12 -21.08
N GLU A 2 3.62 29.97 -22.11
CA GLU A 2 3.45 31.43 -22.00
C GLU A 2 2.15 31.86 -21.29
N LYS A 3 1.00 31.28 -21.68
CA LYS A 3 -0.31 31.58 -21.07
C LYS A 3 -0.39 31.27 -19.57
N LEU A 4 0.27 30.20 -19.12
CA LEU A 4 0.32 29.83 -17.70
C LEU A 4 1.18 30.85 -16.93
N ARG A 5 2.34 31.20 -17.48
CA ARG A 5 3.26 32.18 -16.90
C ARG A 5 2.61 33.57 -16.81
N ASP A 6 1.97 34.04 -17.88
CA ASP A 6 1.26 35.32 -17.93
C ASP A 6 0.11 35.38 -16.93
N TYR A 7 -0.60 34.27 -16.74
CA TYR A 7 -1.68 34.19 -15.77
C TYR A 7 -1.13 34.28 -14.34
N LEU A 8 -0.10 33.50 -14.01
CA LEU A 8 0.49 33.49 -12.66
C LEU A 8 1.23 34.78 -12.31
N ASN A 9 1.90 35.41 -13.26
CA ASN A 9 2.57 36.70 -13.06
C ASN A 9 1.61 37.87 -12.75
N LYS A 10 0.32 37.71 -13.02
CA LYS A 10 -0.72 38.68 -12.62
C LYS A 10 -1.19 38.51 -11.18
N HIS A 11 -0.75 37.45 -10.50
CA HIS A 11 -1.14 37.13 -9.13
C HIS A 11 -0.02 37.46 -8.15
N GLU A 12 -0.42 37.81 -6.93
CA GLU A 12 0.50 37.93 -5.80
C GLU A 12 1.12 36.57 -5.46
N ASN A 13 2.32 36.60 -4.88
CA ASN A 13 2.92 35.40 -4.32
C ASN A 13 2.04 34.84 -3.18
N GLY A 14 1.99 33.52 -3.06
CA GLY A 14 1.21 32.80 -2.07
C GLY A 14 0.18 31.87 -2.72
N HIS A 15 -0.88 31.57 -1.96
CA HIS A 15 -1.91 30.65 -2.41
C HIS A 15 -2.65 31.16 -3.65
N VAL A 16 -2.78 30.29 -4.64
CA VAL A 16 -3.51 30.58 -5.86
C VAL A 16 -5.02 30.65 -5.55
N LYS A 17 -5.64 31.81 -5.81
CA LYS A 17 -7.07 32.05 -5.54
C LYS A 17 -8.00 31.27 -6.47
N GLU A 18 -7.55 31.00 -7.71
CA GLU A 18 -8.32 30.29 -8.74
C GLU A 18 -7.63 28.98 -9.16
N PRO A 19 -7.52 27.98 -8.26
CA PRO A 19 -6.70 26.79 -8.50
C PRO A 19 -7.15 26.00 -9.74
N ARG A 20 -8.47 25.88 -9.98
CA ARG A 20 -9.00 25.19 -11.16
C ARG A 20 -8.52 25.77 -12.49
N LYS A 21 -8.35 27.10 -12.55
CA LYS A 21 -7.89 27.76 -13.78
C LYS A 21 -6.42 27.43 -14.02
N VAL A 22 -5.60 27.47 -12.96
CA VAL A 22 -4.19 27.09 -13.02
C VAL A 22 -4.04 25.61 -13.33
N GLU A 23 -4.82 24.72 -12.74
CA GLU A 23 -4.81 23.28 -13.03
C GLU A 23 -5.08 22.98 -14.51
N GLN A 24 -6.07 23.65 -15.12
CA GLN A 24 -6.39 23.48 -16.54
C GLN A 24 -5.26 23.98 -17.45
N LEU A 25 -4.70 25.15 -17.14
CA LEU A 25 -3.56 25.70 -17.88
C LEU A 25 -2.32 24.82 -17.72
N LEU A 26 -2.09 24.32 -16.51
CA LEU A 26 -0.97 23.44 -16.19
C LEU A 26 -1.12 22.09 -16.90
N ALA A 27 -2.31 21.49 -16.90
CA ALA A 27 -2.58 20.25 -17.64
C ALA A 27 -2.35 20.42 -19.15
N THR A 28 -2.71 21.56 -19.71
CA THR A 28 -2.50 21.86 -21.14
C THR A 28 -1.01 21.92 -21.49
N HIS A 29 -0.17 22.38 -20.56
CA HIS A 29 1.26 22.60 -20.77
C HIS A 29 2.14 21.56 -20.06
N TRP A 30 1.57 20.50 -19.51
CA TRP A 30 2.29 19.57 -18.64
C TRP A 30 3.45 18.89 -19.36
N ASP A 31 3.24 18.49 -20.60
CA ASP A 31 4.24 17.80 -21.42
C ASP A 31 5.30 18.75 -21.99
N GLU A 32 5.15 20.06 -21.82
CA GLU A 32 6.17 21.05 -22.19
C GLU A 32 7.26 21.19 -21.12
N PHE A 33 7.07 20.62 -19.92
CA PHE A 33 8.10 20.63 -18.88
C PHE A 33 9.10 19.48 -19.06
N ASP A 34 10.38 19.79 -18.87
CA ASP A 34 11.46 18.81 -18.77
C ASP A 34 11.57 18.26 -17.34
N GLY A 35 12.18 17.08 -17.19
CA GLY A 35 12.34 16.39 -15.90
C GLY A 35 11.38 15.22 -15.70
N ASP A 36 11.47 14.57 -14.53
CA ASP A 36 10.73 13.33 -14.25
C ASP A 36 9.20 13.60 -14.17
N PRO A 37 8.38 12.98 -15.04
CA PRO A 37 6.93 13.12 -14.99
C PRO A 37 6.28 12.30 -13.85
N GLY A 38 7.02 11.44 -13.13
CA GLY A 38 6.52 10.69 -11.97
C GLY A 38 5.32 9.79 -12.30
N ALA A 39 5.18 9.37 -13.56
CA ALA A 39 3.99 8.74 -14.11
C ALA A 39 2.67 9.50 -13.79
N MET A 40 2.74 10.84 -13.71
CA MET A 40 1.60 11.75 -13.64
C MET A 40 1.04 11.95 -15.06
N SER A 41 -0.28 11.87 -15.19
CA SER A 41 -0.95 12.23 -16.43
C SER A 41 -1.63 13.60 -16.24
N PRO A 42 -1.69 14.45 -17.28
CA PRO A 42 -2.17 15.82 -17.13
C PRO A 42 -3.60 15.93 -16.55
N GLU A 43 -4.47 14.96 -16.84
CA GLU A 43 -5.85 14.94 -16.37
C GLU A 43 -5.94 14.79 -14.84
N LYS A 44 -4.90 14.24 -14.21
CA LYS A 44 -4.84 14.07 -12.75
C LYS A 44 -4.49 15.36 -12.02
N LEU A 45 -4.14 16.43 -12.70
CA LEU A 45 -3.94 17.74 -12.08
C LEU A 45 -5.29 18.39 -11.75
N ILE A 46 -6.31 18.16 -12.57
CA ILE A 46 -7.61 18.84 -12.45
C ILE A 46 -8.37 18.32 -11.23
N GLY A 47 -8.61 19.20 -10.25
CA GLY A 47 -9.35 18.92 -9.03
C GLY A 47 -8.64 18.02 -8.01
N ARG A 48 -7.33 17.80 -8.15
CA ARG A 48 -6.54 16.96 -7.24
C ARG A 48 -5.31 17.65 -6.67
N THR A 49 -5.02 18.89 -7.08
CA THR A 49 -3.94 19.65 -6.45
C THR A 49 -4.35 20.10 -5.06
N GLU A 50 -3.43 19.95 -4.12
CA GLU A 50 -3.51 20.46 -2.76
C GLU A 50 -2.41 21.52 -2.58
N ASP A 51 -2.68 22.55 -1.76
CA ASP A 51 -1.71 23.59 -1.39
C ASP A 51 -1.02 24.29 -2.58
N LEU A 52 -1.76 24.51 -3.68
CA LEU A 52 -1.27 25.17 -4.89
C LEU A 52 -0.82 26.61 -4.57
N THR A 53 0.49 26.83 -4.65
CA THR A 53 1.16 28.06 -4.22
C THR A 53 2.06 28.58 -5.33
N TRP A 54 1.95 29.87 -5.61
CA TRP A 54 2.80 30.56 -6.57
C TRP A 54 3.80 31.44 -5.84
N THR A 55 5.09 31.22 -6.06
CA THR A 55 6.16 32.09 -5.60
C THR A 55 7.12 32.26 -6.75
N SER A 56 6.94 33.32 -7.55
CA SER A 56 7.63 33.49 -8.82
C SER A 56 9.14 33.20 -8.73
N PRO A 57 9.72 32.38 -9.64
CA PRO A 57 9.10 31.75 -10.82
C PRO A 57 8.54 30.33 -10.56
N ILE A 58 8.37 29.95 -9.29
CA ILE A 58 8.10 28.58 -8.86
C ILE A 58 6.61 28.39 -8.52
N LEU A 59 5.99 27.40 -9.15
CA LEU A 59 4.68 26.88 -8.78
C LEU A 59 4.85 25.59 -8.00
N THR A 60 4.30 25.51 -6.79
CA THR A 60 4.31 24.31 -5.96
C THR A 60 2.91 23.81 -5.68
N PHE A 61 2.76 22.49 -5.54
CA PHE A 61 1.52 21.84 -5.10
C PHE A 61 1.80 20.42 -4.64
N SER A 62 0.83 19.80 -3.98
CA SER A 62 0.88 18.38 -3.63
C SER A 62 -0.26 17.61 -4.31
N ILE A 63 -0.03 16.32 -4.58
CA ILE A 63 -1.06 15.40 -5.11
C ILE A 63 -0.99 14.07 -4.36
N GLU A 64 -2.15 13.60 -3.93
CA GLU A 64 -2.32 12.24 -3.39
C GLU A 64 -2.26 11.18 -4.51
N ARG A 65 -1.34 10.23 -4.36
CA ARG A 65 -1.10 9.12 -5.27
C ARG A 65 -1.51 7.78 -4.68
N HIS A 66 -2.40 7.13 -5.42
CA HIS A 66 -3.02 5.86 -5.07
C HIS A 66 -2.29 4.63 -5.63
N GLY A 67 -1.06 4.76 -6.13
CA GLY A 67 -0.35 3.67 -6.81
C GLY A 67 -0.25 2.39 -5.96
N ALA A 68 0.21 2.53 -4.71
CA ALA A 68 0.27 1.41 -3.78
C ALA A 68 -1.12 0.91 -3.32
N THR A 69 -2.14 1.78 -3.35
CA THR A 69 -3.51 1.41 -2.91
C THR A 69 -4.19 0.45 -3.88
N VAL A 70 -3.86 0.53 -5.18
CA VAL A 70 -4.28 -0.46 -6.20
C VAL A 70 -3.78 -1.87 -5.84
N MET A 71 -2.56 -1.94 -5.28
CA MET A 71 -1.99 -3.19 -4.76
C MET A 71 -2.47 -3.54 -3.36
N GLY A 72 -3.45 -2.79 -2.84
CA GLY A 72 -4.00 -3.03 -1.52
C GLY A 72 -3.14 -2.46 -0.39
N SER A 73 -2.44 -1.35 -0.57
CA SER A 73 -2.02 -0.49 0.54
C SER A 73 -3.21 0.26 1.13
N SER A 74 -3.21 0.49 2.45
CA SER A 74 -4.15 1.42 3.10
C SER A 74 -3.67 2.87 3.11
N ARG A 75 -2.47 3.11 2.56
CA ARG A 75 -1.81 4.41 2.49
C ARG A 75 -1.63 4.85 1.04
N ALA A 76 -2.00 6.09 0.77
CA ALA A 76 -1.64 6.80 -0.45
C ALA A 76 -0.39 7.64 -0.17
N GLU A 77 0.48 7.76 -1.16
CA GLU A 77 1.65 8.65 -1.10
C GLU A 77 1.20 10.08 -1.39
N ILE A 78 1.85 11.06 -0.77
CA ILE A 78 1.70 12.47 -1.14
C ILE A 78 2.96 12.85 -1.91
N HIS A 79 2.78 13.28 -3.16
CA HIS A 79 3.85 13.78 -3.99
C HIS A 79 3.79 15.30 -3.97
N SER A 80 4.86 15.95 -3.54
CA SER A 80 5.01 17.40 -3.64
C SER A 80 5.78 17.73 -4.91
N TRP A 81 5.22 18.65 -5.68
CA TRP A 81 5.68 19.07 -7.00
C TRP A 81 6.23 20.49 -6.92
N GLU A 82 7.33 20.70 -7.63
CA GLU A 82 7.94 22.00 -7.85
C GLU A 82 8.16 22.19 -9.34
N LEU A 83 7.57 23.27 -9.88
CA LEU A 83 7.64 23.62 -11.29
C LEU A 83 8.26 25.00 -11.42
N ASN A 84 9.42 25.07 -12.07
CA ASN A 84 10.04 26.33 -12.40
C ASN A 84 9.55 26.77 -13.79
N LEU A 85 8.73 27.82 -13.84
CA LEU A 85 8.11 28.30 -15.07
C LEU A 85 9.06 29.14 -15.94
N GLU A 86 10.22 29.50 -15.41
CA GLU A 86 11.27 30.19 -16.16
C GLU A 86 12.17 29.19 -16.89
N THR A 87 12.62 28.15 -16.21
CA THR A 87 13.48 27.12 -16.80
C THR A 87 12.70 26.02 -17.54
N GLY A 88 11.40 25.89 -17.27
CA GLY A 88 10.58 24.81 -17.82
C GLY A 88 10.86 23.46 -17.18
N VAL A 89 11.45 23.42 -15.99
CA VAL A 89 11.79 22.16 -15.30
C VAL A 89 10.73 21.83 -14.25
N ARG A 90 10.29 20.56 -14.22
CA ARG A 90 9.49 19.98 -13.14
C ARG A 90 10.32 19.00 -12.32
N SER A 91 10.06 18.97 -11.03
CA SER A 91 10.56 17.95 -10.12
C SER A 91 9.50 17.60 -9.09
N PHE A 92 9.63 16.43 -8.49
CA PHE A 92 8.78 16.04 -7.38
C PHE A 92 9.54 15.16 -6.39
N TYR A 93 9.01 15.09 -5.19
CA TYR A 93 9.47 14.14 -4.18
C TYR A 93 8.26 13.62 -3.39
N VAL A 94 8.44 12.45 -2.75
CA VAL A 94 7.44 11.92 -1.83
C VAL A 94 7.56 12.67 -0.50
N SER A 95 6.60 13.54 -0.22
CA SER A 95 6.60 14.37 0.99
C SER A 95 5.91 13.69 2.18
N GLY A 96 5.11 12.64 1.93
CA GLY A 96 4.46 11.92 3.01
C GLY A 96 3.52 10.80 2.54
N GLN A 97 2.70 10.33 3.48
CA GLN A 97 1.66 9.33 3.22
C GLN A 97 0.38 9.67 4.00
N ARG A 98 -0.78 9.50 3.36
CA ARG A 98 -2.10 9.64 3.99
C ARG A 98 -2.78 8.28 4.11
N VAL A 99 -3.47 8.02 5.21
CA VAL A 99 -4.28 6.81 5.38
C VAL A 99 -5.61 7.03 4.66
N VAL A 100 -5.89 6.24 3.63
CA VAL A 100 -7.09 6.38 2.78
C VAL A 100 -8.18 5.35 3.09
N ARG A 101 -7.90 4.39 3.97
CA ARG A 101 -8.88 3.41 4.46
C ARG A 101 -8.49 2.85 5.82
N ALA A 102 -9.48 2.30 6.53
CA ALA A 102 -9.28 1.68 7.84
C ALA A 102 -8.15 0.64 7.81
N ILE A 103 -7.25 0.72 8.79
CA ILE A 103 -6.13 -0.19 8.94
C ILE A 103 -6.63 -1.45 9.65
N ALA A 104 -6.37 -2.62 9.08
CA ALA A 104 -6.70 -3.88 9.73
C ALA A 104 -6.02 -3.98 11.12
N PRO A 105 -6.72 -4.39 12.17
CA PRO A 105 -6.15 -4.49 13.52
C PRO A 105 -4.96 -5.45 13.52
N ARG A 106 -3.94 -5.16 14.34
CA ARG A 106 -2.75 -6.02 14.46
C ARG A 106 -3.19 -7.41 14.94
N LEU A 107 -2.68 -8.46 14.28
CA LEU A 107 -2.91 -9.85 14.67
C LEU A 107 -1.58 -10.45 15.14
N ASN A 108 -1.50 -10.85 16.41
CA ASN A 108 -0.40 -11.65 16.91
C ASN A 108 -0.64 -13.11 16.56
N VAL A 109 0.18 -13.65 15.66
CA VAL A 109 0.00 -15.00 15.11
C VAL A 109 0.69 -16.09 15.94
N LYS A 110 1.60 -15.72 16.84
CA LYS A 110 2.37 -16.68 17.64
C LYS A 110 1.49 -17.50 18.61
N PRO A 111 0.61 -16.89 19.43
CA PRO A 111 -0.27 -17.66 20.32
C PRO A 111 -1.21 -18.61 19.56
N ILE A 112 -1.63 -18.22 18.35
CA ILE A 112 -2.47 -19.04 17.50
C ILE A 112 -1.69 -20.25 16.98
N ALA A 113 -0.42 -20.07 16.61
CA ALA A 113 0.45 -21.18 16.20
C ALA A 113 0.72 -22.14 17.36
N GLU A 114 0.96 -21.63 18.57
CA GLU A 114 1.13 -22.43 19.79
C GLU A 114 -0.12 -23.26 20.12
N GLU A 115 -1.31 -22.68 20.00
CA GLU A 115 -2.57 -23.39 20.16
C GLU A 115 -2.74 -24.51 19.13
N ILE A 116 -2.49 -24.21 17.85
CA ILE A 116 -2.63 -25.21 16.78
C ILE A 116 -1.58 -26.32 16.91
N ALA A 117 -0.35 -26.02 17.32
CA ALA A 117 0.68 -27.02 17.55
C ALA A 117 0.23 -28.04 18.62
N ARG A 118 -0.30 -27.54 19.76
CA ARG A 118 -0.84 -28.40 20.81
C ARG A 118 -1.95 -29.32 20.30
N PHE A 119 -2.89 -28.79 19.53
CA PHE A 119 -3.96 -29.63 18.95
C PHE A 119 -3.44 -30.68 17.97
N ILE A 120 -2.34 -30.41 17.28
CA ILE A 120 -1.70 -31.39 16.40
C ILE A 120 -1.01 -32.48 17.23
N ASP A 121 -0.23 -32.11 18.25
CA ASP A 121 0.46 -33.08 19.11
C ASP A 121 -0.52 -33.95 19.92
N ASP A 122 -1.59 -33.34 20.44
CA ASP A 122 -2.64 -34.03 21.21
C ASP A 122 -3.61 -34.83 20.32
N ARG A 123 -3.47 -34.73 18.98
CA ARG A 123 -4.41 -35.25 17.99
C ARG A 123 -5.87 -34.83 18.25
N ALA A 124 -6.05 -33.62 18.74
CA ALA A 124 -7.36 -33.07 19.07
C ALA A 124 -8.19 -32.81 17.80
N GLU A 125 -9.51 -32.95 17.92
CA GLU A 125 -10.44 -32.47 16.90
C GLU A 125 -10.57 -30.95 16.98
N ASP A 126 -10.32 -30.27 15.86
CA ASP A 126 -10.51 -28.83 15.73
C ASP A 126 -10.95 -28.52 14.30
N GLU A 127 -11.89 -27.61 14.12
CA GLU A 127 -12.45 -27.30 12.80
C GLU A 127 -11.45 -26.66 11.81
N ARG A 128 -10.35 -26.11 12.33
CA ARG A 128 -9.19 -25.55 11.62
C ARG A 128 -8.20 -26.64 11.20
N LEU A 129 -8.35 -27.86 11.71
CA LEU A 129 -7.57 -29.03 11.33
C LEU A 129 -8.44 -30.01 10.51
N LYS A 130 -7.79 -30.78 9.63
CA LYS A 130 -8.42 -31.90 8.92
C LYS A 130 -7.46 -33.08 8.94
N TRP A 131 -7.70 -33.98 9.87
CA TRP A 131 -7.01 -35.26 9.96
C TRP A 131 -7.32 -36.14 8.74
N GLN A 132 -6.31 -36.87 8.27
CA GLN A 132 -6.40 -37.90 7.26
C GLN A 132 -6.27 -39.27 7.94
N GLU A 133 -6.75 -40.32 7.27
CA GLU A 133 -6.72 -41.70 7.79
C GLU A 133 -5.28 -42.20 8.06
N ASP A 134 -4.29 -41.67 7.34
CA ASP A 134 -2.87 -42.04 7.48
C ASP A 134 -2.12 -41.24 8.56
N GLY A 135 -2.84 -40.48 9.40
CA GLY A 135 -2.27 -39.69 10.49
C GLY A 135 -1.67 -38.35 10.05
N ARG A 136 -1.76 -37.98 8.76
CA ARG A 136 -1.45 -36.62 8.31
C ARG A 136 -2.53 -35.65 8.78
N VAL A 137 -2.15 -34.39 8.98
CA VAL A 137 -3.08 -33.30 9.31
C VAL A 137 -2.94 -32.16 8.32
N ARG A 138 -4.04 -31.76 7.71
CA ARG A 138 -4.12 -30.53 6.91
C ARG A 138 -4.55 -29.37 7.79
N VAL A 139 -3.75 -28.31 7.82
CA VAL A 139 -4.10 -27.06 8.51
C VAL A 139 -4.88 -26.15 7.56
N ARG A 140 -6.11 -25.82 7.93
CA ARG A 140 -7.02 -24.96 7.17
C ARG A 140 -6.73 -23.48 7.46
N ILE A 141 -5.62 -22.97 6.92
CA ILE A 141 -5.16 -21.60 7.15
C ILE A 141 -6.20 -20.51 6.84
N GLY A 142 -7.15 -20.80 5.94
CA GLY A 142 -8.27 -19.90 5.63
C GLY A 142 -9.27 -19.71 6.77
N LYS A 143 -9.38 -20.69 7.69
CA LYS A 143 -10.18 -20.56 8.91
C LYS A 143 -9.42 -19.85 10.03
N ILE A 144 -8.10 -20.03 10.08
CA ILE A 144 -7.23 -19.43 11.10
C ILE A 144 -7.02 -17.93 10.82
N ILE A 145 -6.66 -17.61 9.57
CA ILE A 145 -6.39 -16.25 9.11
C ILE A 145 -7.19 -16.03 7.84
N PRO A 146 -8.47 -15.65 7.96
CA PRO A 146 -9.36 -15.48 6.82
C PRO A 146 -8.97 -14.27 5.97
N LEU A 147 -9.25 -14.38 4.68
CA LEU A 147 -9.29 -13.21 3.81
C LEU A 147 -10.68 -12.60 3.93
N ASN A 148 -10.80 -11.47 4.63
CA ASN A 148 -12.03 -10.72 4.78
C ASN A 148 -11.88 -9.32 4.17
N GLY A 149 -13.00 -8.63 3.91
CA GLY A 149 -13.00 -7.30 3.28
C GLY A 149 -12.23 -6.22 4.05
N LEU A 150 -11.91 -6.47 5.32
CA LEU A 150 -11.16 -5.56 6.19
C LEU A 150 -9.64 -5.71 6.08
N THR A 151 -9.15 -6.86 5.60
CA THR A 151 -7.71 -7.14 5.55
C THR A 151 -7.27 -7.40 4.10
N ASN A 152 -6.39 -6.55 3.58
CA ASN A 152 -5.90 -6.72 2.21
C ASN A 152 -5.10 -8.03 2.02
N LYS A 153 -5.00 -8.48 0.77
CA LYS A 153 -4.36 -9.75 0.39
C LYS A 153 -2.89 -9.84 0.85
N GLN A 154 -2.14 -8.75 0.76
CA GLN A 154 -0.73 -8.70 1.16
C GLN A 154 -0.54 -8.90 2.67
N THR A 155 -1.42 -8.28 3.48
CA THR A 155 -1.41 -8.39 4.93
C THR A 155 -1.79 -9.80 5.37
N VAL A 156 -2.81 -10.40 4.74
CA VAL A 156 -3.18 -11.80 4.98
C VAL A 156 -2.03 -12.73 4.62
N ALA A 157 -1.39 -12.54 3.46
CA ALA A 157 -0.24 -13.34 3.05
C ALA A 157 0.91 -13.25 4.05
N GLY A 158 1.25 -12.04 4.52
CA GLY A 158 2.29 -11.82 5.52
C GLY A 158 1.96 -12.47 6.88
N ARG A 159 0.70 -12.38 7.33
CA ARG A 159 0.24 -13.03 8.57
C ARG A 159 0.34 -14.55 8.46
N ARG A 160 -0.13 -15.12 7.35
CA ARG A 160 -0.05 -16.57 7.08
C ARG A 160 1.39 -17.05 7.04
N LYS A 161 2.30 -16.31 6.37
CA LYS A 161 3.73 -16.63 6.36
C LYS A 161 4.31 -16.70 7.77
N ARG A 162 4.05 -15.69 8.62
CA ARG A 162 4.54 -15.69 10.01
C ARG A 162 3.94 -16.80 10.87
N PHE A 163 2.64 -17.08 10.71
CA PHE A 163 1.99 -18.20 11.38
C PHE A 163 2.69 -19.51 11.03
N TRP A 164 2.93 -19.75 9.74
CA TRP A 164 3.61 -20.92 9.24
C TRP A 164 5.04 -21.06 9.77
N THR A 165 5.80 -19.97 9.85
CA THR A 165 7.14 -19.97 10.44
C THR A 165 7.10 -20.45 11.90
N HIS A 166 6.21 -19.88 12.73
CA HIS A 166 6.10 -20.32 14.12
C HIS A 166 5.61 -21.76 14.26
N LEU A 167 4.64 -22.18 13.44
CA LEU A 167 4.12 -23.54 13.50
C LEU A 167 5.18 -24.57 13.07
N ASP A 168 6.00 -24.24 12.07
CA ASP A 168 7.13 -25.08 11.66
C ASP A 168 8.16 -25.24 12.78
N GLU A 169 8.51 -24.14 13.47
CA GLU A 169 9.44 -24.16 14.61
C GLU A 169 8.93 -25.06 15.74
N LEU A 170 7.64 -24.96 16.09
CA LEU A 170 7.04 -25.71 17.18
C LEU A 170 6.93 -27.22 16.89
N LEU A 171 6.67 -27.59 15.64
CA LEU A 171 6.43 -29.00 15.26
C LEU A 171 7.67 -29.69 14.67
N ALA A 172 8.81 -29.00 14.61
CA ALA A 172 10.01 -29.48 13.92
C ALA A 172 10.52 -30.84 14.41
N GLU A 173 10.29 -31.16 15.70
CA GLU A 173 10.77 -32.38 16.34
C GLU A 173 10.02 -33.62 15.88
N ASN A 174 8.68 -33.56 15.81
CA ASN A 174 7.83 -34.72 15.60
C ASN A 174 7.17 -34.76 14.22
N TRP A 175 7.18 -33.64 13.50
CA TRP A 175 6.45 -33.48 12.25
C TRP A 175 7.32 -32.89 11.14
N THR A 176 6.88 -33.11 9.91
CA THR A 176 7.45 -32.49 8.72
C THR A 176 6.33 -31.87 7.91
N ARG A 177 6.50 -30.60 7.49
CA ARG A 177 5.50 -29.93 6.66
C ARG A 177 5.68 -30.25 5.17
N ASN A 178 4.60 -30.69 4.54
CA ASN A 178 4.42 -30.65 3.09
C ASN A 178 3.35 -29.61 2.73
N ARG A 179 3.79 -28.42 2.30
CA ARG A 179 2.93 -27.27 1.92
C ARG A 179 1.99 -26.81 3.05
N ILE A 180 0.79 -27.37 3.15
CA ILE A 180 -0.21 -27.04 4.19
C ILE A 180 -0.56 -28.23 5.10
N GLU A 181 0.15 -29.34 4.91
CA GLU A 181 -0.08 -30.60 5.61
C GLU A 181 1.15 -30.93 6.45
N TYR A 182 0.94 -31.47 7.65
CA TYR A 182 1.99 -32.06 8.46
C TYR A 182 1.84 -33.58 8.45
N GLN A 183 2.97 -34.25 8.34
CA GLN A 183 3.09 -35.70 8.46
C GLN A 183 3.98 -36.03 9.66
N PRO A 184 3.65 -37.06 10.45
CA PRO A 184 4.54 -37.53 11.51
C PRO A 184 5.89 -37.94 10.92
N ARG A 185 6.98 -37.61 11.62
CA ARG A 185 8.29 -38.17 11.28
C ARG A 185 8.26 -39.66 11.61
N LYS A 186 8.74 -40.48 10.68
CA LYS A 186 8.96 -41.90 10.96
C LYS A 186 10.15 -41.99 11.92
N SER A 187 9.90 -42.55 13.10
CA SER A 187 10.94 -43.01 14.05
C SER A 187 11.77 -44.13 13.44
#